data_AF-A0A5B9D8V7-F1
#
_entry.id   AF-A0A5B9D8V7-F1
#
_cell.length_a   1.000
_cell.length_b   1.000
_cell.length_c   1.000
_cell.angle_alpha   90.00
_cell.angle_beta   90.00
_cell.angle_gamma   90.00
#
_symmetry.space_group_name_H-M   'P 1'
#
loop_
_entity.id
_entity.type
_entity.pdbx_description
1 polymer ?
#
loop_
_entity_poly.entity_id
_entity_poly.type
_entity_poly.pdbx_seq_one_letter_code
_entity_poly.pdbx_strand_id
1 'polypeptide(L)'
;MEKNILEKLEKSHSLADIFELVKDCVDSLYKKHRRGLMLGLADLGGGANAWIGGYHIISSNAIIMNSRPLDYVKKHHPELHKPYVFVILTHEYIHTLGVLDEKTCRELTYKLCHSLLKDEITTAMAKDMSKFLPKIQQASFGWQPSQDPHIYYVRDFDRSSVTYVI
;
A
#
# COMPACT_ATOMS: atom_id res chain seq x y z
N MET A 1 -14.69 -11.85 -15.21
CA MET A 1 -14.11 -11.78 -13.85
C MET A 1 -13.34 -10.49 -13.59
N GLU A 2 -12.73 -9.86 -14.61
CA GLU A 2 -11.85 -8.67 -14.47
C GLU A 2 -12.57 -7.35 -14.11
N LYS A 3 -13.77 -7.07 -14.63
CA LYS A 3 -14.55 -5.84 -14.31
C LYS A 3 -14.90 -5.67 -12.83
N ASN A 4 -14.73 -6.72 -12.02
CA ASN A 4 -15.16 -6.75 -10.63
C ASN A 4 -14.14 -6.13 -9.66
N ILE A 5 -12.84 -6.13 -9.99
CA ILE A 5 -11.78 -5.71 -9.05
C ILE A 5 -11.74 -4.19 -8.89
N LEU A 6 -11.82 -3.44 -9.99
CA LEU A 6 -11.85 -1.98 -9.94
C LEU A 6 -13.11 -1.48 -9.21
N GLU A 7 -14.27 -2.09 -9.47
CA GLU A 7 -15.49 -1.77 -8.73
C GLU A 7 -15.38 -2.08 -7.24
N LYS A 8 -14.71 -3.18 -6.86
CA LYS A 8 -14.43 -3.50 -5.45
C LYS A 8 -13.48 -2.50 -4.81
N LEU A 9 -12.45 -2.07 -5.53
CA LEU A 9 -11.54 -1.02 -5.05
C LEU A 9 -12.32 0.27 -4.81
N GLU A 10 -13.19 0.65 -5.74
CA GLU A 10 -14.03 1.85 -5.58
C GLU A 10 -15.05 1.75 -4.44
N LYS A 11 -15.56 0.55 -4.16
CA LYS A 11 -16.47 0.32 -3.03
C LYS A 11 -15.74 0.12 -1.69
N SER A 12 -14.41 0.12 -1.67
CA SER A 12 -13.63 -0.03 -0.44
C SER A 12 -13.70 1.25 0.39
N HIS A 13 -14.01 1.11 1.68
CA HIS A 13 -14.22 2.24 2.61
C HIS A 13 -13.07 2.43 3.60
N SER A 14 -12.19 1.42 3.74
CA SER A 14 -11.09 1.41 4.69
C SER A 14 -9.81 0.82 4.08
N LEU A 15 -8.67 1.04 4.75
CA LEU A 15 -7.39 0.42 4.39
C LEU A 15 -7.47 -1.12 4.49
N ALA A 16 -8.24 -1.65 5.44
CA ALA A 16 -8.49 -3.07 5.59
C ALA A 16 -9.27 -3.64 4.39
N ASP A 17 -10.30 -2.94 3.89
CA ASP A 17 -11.04 -3.38 2.70
C ASP A 17 -10.13 -3.49 1.47
N ILE A 18 -9.25 -2.48 1.28
CA ILE A 18 -8.28 -2.47 0.19
C ILE A 18 -7.28 -3.61 0.36
N PHE A 19 -6.83 -3.89 1.58
CA PHE A 19 -5.89 -4.97 1.85
C PHE A 19 -6.47 -6.36 1.58
N GLU A 20 -7.74 -6.60 1.95
CA GLU A 20 -8.43 -7.84 1.59
C GLU A 20 -8.46 -8.03 0.06
N LEU A 21 -8.74 -6.95 -0.69
CA LEU A 21 -8.68 -6.99 -2.14
C LEU A 21 -7.28 -7.27 -2.69
N VAL A 22 -6.23 -6.71 -2.06
CA VAL A 22 -4.83 -7.00 -2.40
C VAL A 22 -4.52 -8.49 -2.23
N LYS A 23 -4.93 -9.10 -1.12
CA LYS A 23 -4.75 -10.53 -0.87
C LYS A 23 -5.43 -11.39 -1.92
N ASP A 24 -6.69 -11.09 -2.24
CA ASP A 24 -7.45 -11.78 -3.29
C ASP A 24 -6.72 -11.70 -4.64
N CYS A 25 -6.24 -10.51 -5.00
CA CYS A 25 -5.51 -10.30 -6.26
C CYS A 25 -4.21 -11.10 -6.31
N VAL A 26 -3.41 -11.06 -5.24
CA VAL A 26 -2.13 -11.76 -5.15
C VAL A 26 -2.31 -13.27 -5.16
N ASP A 27 -3.29 -13.82 -4.43
CA ASP A 27 -3.58 -15.25 -4.48
C ASP A 27 -4.08 -15.70 -5.87
N SER A 28 -4.90 -14.88 -6.52
CA SER A 28 -5.43 -15.20 -7.85
C SER A 28 -4.32 -15.36 -8.89
N LEU A 29 -3.29 -14.50 -8.85
CA LEU A 29 -2.24 -14.43 -9.87
C LEU A 29 -0.97 -15.21 -9.50
N TYR A 30 -0.59 -15.23 -8.21
CA TYR A 30 0.66 -15.81 -7.75
C TYR A 30 0.49 -17.06 -6.89
N LYS A 31 -0.75 -17.42 -6.51
CA LYS A 31 -1.04 -18.61 -5.67
C LYS A 31 -0.24 -18.64 -4.37
N LYS A 32 -0.01 -17.46 -3.80
CA LYS A 32 0.73 -17.25 -2.55
C LYS A 32 -0.14 -16.45 -1.59
N HIS A 33 -0.06 -16.79 -0.32
CA HIS A 33 -0.75 -16.09 0.76
C HIS A 33 0.11 -16.04 2.03
N ARG A 34 -0.07 -14.97 2.80
CA ARG A 34 0.45 -14.84 4.17
C ARG A 34 -0.65 -14.24 5.05
N ARG A 35 -0.68 -14.69 6.30
CA ARG A 35 -1.71 -14.37 7.30
C ARG A 35 -1.08 -13.74 8.54
N GLY A 36 -1.91 -13.11 9.36
CA GLY A 36 -1.53 -12.50 10.63
C GLY A 36 -0.80 -11.17 10.48
N LEU A 37 -1.08 -10.41 9.42
CA LEU A 37 -0.42 -9.12 9.16
C LEU A 37 -1.11 -7.97 9.89
N MET A 38 -0.32 -7.02 10.35
CA MET A 38 -0.77 -5.75 10.95
C MET A 38 -0.35 -4.59 10.05
N LEU A 39 -1.15 -3.53 10.01
CA LEU A 39 -0.76 -2.27 9.38
C LEU A 39 -0.55 -1.21 10.44
N GLY A 40 0.68 -0.70 10.54
CA GLY A 40 1.01 0.49 11.32
C GLY A 40 1.07 1.72 10.43
N LEU A 41 0.53 2.84 10.91
CA LEU A 41 0.65 4.15 10.29
C LEU A 41 1.57 5.01 11.15
N ALA A 42 2.59 5.59 10.56
CA ALA A 42 3.51 6.50 11.25
C ALA A 42 3.81 7.69 10.36
N ASP A 43 3.94 8.88 10.94
CA ASP A 43 4.47 10.03 10.19
C ASP A 43 5.99 9.87 10.11
N LEU A 44 6.47 9.32 8.99
CA LEU A 44 7.89 9.03 8.76
C LEU A 44 8.65 10.20 8.13
N GLY A 45 7.99 11.35 7.94
CA GLY A 45 8.62 12.50 7.31
C GLY A 45 8.09 12.83 5.92
N GLY A 46 8.63 13.91 5.33
CA GLY A 46 8.39 14.26 3.93
C GLY A 46 9.55 15.02 3.25
N GLY A 47 9.64 14.91 1.91
CA GLY A 47 10.69 15.51 1.09
C GLY A 47 11.17 14.59 -0.05
N ALA A 48 11.94 15.12 -1.02
CA ALA A 48 12.42 14.37 -2.20
C ALA A 48 13.24 13.10 -1.87
N ASN A 49 13.84 13.05 -0.67
CA ASN A 49 14.57 11.89 -0.15
C ASN A 49 13.78 11.10 0.93
N ALA A 50 12.56 11.55 1.27
CA ALA A 50 11.70 10.96 2.29
C ALA A 50 10.68 10.02 1.65
N TRP A 51 11.10 8.77 1.58
CA TRP A 51 10.36 7.50 1.56
C TRP A 51 8.83 7.57 1.43
N ILE A 52 8.34 7.07 0.30
CA ILE A 52 6.96 7.18 -0.17
C ILE A 52 6.10 5.93 0.10
N GLY A 53 6.69 4.81 0.53
CA GLY A 53 5.94 3.54 0.64
C GLY A 53 5.62 3.14 2.07
N GLY A 54 6.63 3.09 2.93
CA GLY A 54 6.54 2.35 4.18
C GLY A 54 7.84 1.62 4.47
N TYR A 55 7.96 1.01 5.65
CA TYR A 55 9.03 0.07 5.98
C TYR A 55 8.38 -1.24 6.38
N HIS A 56 8.59 -2.29 5.60
CA HIS A 56 8.48 -3.64 6.15
C HIS A 56 9.76 -3.90 6.95
N ILE A 57 9.64 -4.01 8.28
CA ILE A 57 10.72 -4.57 9.10
C ILE A 57 10.89 -6.00 8.60
N ILE A 58 11.97 -6.27 7.85
CA ILE A 58 12.33 -7.60 7.37
C ILE A 58 12.23 -8.54 8.58
N SER A 59 11.44 -9.61 8.44
CA SER A 59 11.05 -10.59 9.49
C SER A 59 9.92 -10.24 10.46
N SER A 60 9.18 -9.13 10.28
CA SER A 60 7.99 -8.84 11.11
C SER A 60 6.67 -9.28 10.45
N ASN A 61 5.59 -9.26 11.23
CA ASN A 61 4.22 -9.37 10.75
C ASN A 61 3.57 -7.99 10.54
N ALA A 62 4.36 -6.92 10.44
CA ALA A 62 3.88 -5.56 10.33
C ALA A 62 4.27 -4.92 9.00
N ILE A 63 3.28 -4.38 8.30
CA ILE A 63 3.47 -3.39 7.24
C ILE A 63 3.41 -2.02 7.92
N ILE A 64 4.43 -1.19 7.80
CA ILE A 64 4.38 0.19 8.29
C ILE A 64 4.25 1.11 7.07
N MET A 65 3.21 1.93 7.01
CA MET A 65 2.96 2.87 5.91
C MET A 65 3.05 4.31 6.41
N ASN A 66 3.63 5.20 5.61
CA ASN A 66 3.75 6.61 5.99
C ASN A 66 2.37 7.29 5.97
N SER A 67 1.93 7.83 7.10
CA SER A 67 0.62 8.50 7.20
C SER A 67 0.56 9.81 6.42
N ARG A 68 1.69 10.49 6.25
CA ARG A 68 1.75 11.83 5.68
C ARG A 68 1.34 11.87 4.19
N PRO A 69 1.89 11.00 3.30
CA PRO A 69 1.37 10.87 1.94
C PRO A 69 -0.11 10.47 1.88
N LEU A 70 -0.57 9.58 2.77
CA LEU A 70 -1.97 9.15 2.80
C LEU A 70 -2.90 10.35 3.07
N ASP A 71 -2.61 11.10 4.12
CA ASP A 71 -3.41 12.26 4.52
C ASP A 71 -3.36 13.37 3.45
N TYR A 72 -2.19 13.59 2.85
CA TYR A 72 -2.02 14.57 1.78
C TYR A 72 -2.83 14.21 0.54
N VAL A 73 -2.67 12.98 0.02
CA VAL A 73 -3.42 12.51 -1.15
C VAL A 73 -4.91 12.53 -0.87
N LYS A 74 -5.36 12.03 0.29
CA LYS A 74 -6.77 12.04 0.66
C LYS A 74 -7.39 13.44 0.63
N LYS A 75 -6.62 14.45 1.04
CA LYS A 75 -7.08 15.85 1.11
C LYS A 75 -7.01 16.59 -0.23
N HIS A 76 -5.94 16.38 -1.01
CA HIS A 76 -5.63 17.18 -2.18
C HIS A 76 -5.92 16.49 -3.52
N HIS A 77 -5.84 15.16 -3.54
CA HIS A 77 -6.00 14.31 -4.71
C HIS A 77 -6.78 13.04 -4.36
N PRO A 78 -8.04 13.17 -3.89
CA PRO A 78 -8.83 12.02 -3.44
C PRO A 78 -8.98 10.93 -4.52
N GLU A 79 -8.94 11.31 -5.80
CA GLU A 79 -8.93 10.40 -6.94
C GLU A 79 -7.71 9.47 -6.99
N LEU A 80 -6.59 9.87 -6.37
CA LEU A 80 -5.36 9.08 -6.33
C LEU A 80 -5.24 8.25 -5.06
N HIS A 81 -6.09 8.48 -4.05
CA HIS A 81 -5.94 7.86 -2.73
C HIS A 81 -6.05 6.33 -2.78
N LYS A 82 -7.12 5.79 -3.37
CA LYS A 82 -7.31 4.34 -3.47
C LYS A 82 -6.27 3.67 -4.37
N PRO A 83 -5.96 4.20 -5.58
CA PRO A 83 -4.83 3.71 -6.38
C PRO A 83 -3.51 3.67 -5.62
N TYR A 84 -3.18 4.74 -4.89
CA TYR A 84 -1.95 4.84 -4.11
C TYR A 84 -1.88 3.78 -3.01
N VAL A 85 -2.91 3.68 -2.17
CA VAL A 85 -2.97 2.66 -1.12
C VAL A 85 -2.86 1.26 -1.71
N PHE A 86 -3.59 0.98 -2.79
CA PHE A 86 -3.59 -0.34 -3.42
C PHE A 86 -2.18 -0.74 -3.91
N VAL A 87 -1.48 0.18 -4.59
CA VAL A 87 -0.12 -0.08 -5.11
C VAL A 87 0.87 -0.31 -3.97
N ILE A 88 0.86 0.56 -2.95
CA ILE A 88 1.77 0.42 -1.80
C ILE A 88 1.51 -0.88 -1.04
N LEU A 89 0.25 -1.17 -0.68
CA LEU A 89 -0.07 -2.40 0.04
C LEU A 89 0.25 -3.65 -0.79
N THR A 90 0.07 -3.61 -2.11
CA THR A 90 0.47 -4.73 -2.99
C THR A 90 1.98 -4.95 -2.94
N HIS A 91 2.77 -3.88 -3.05
CA HIS A 91 4.24 -3.93 -2.99
C HIS A 91 4.72 -4.49 -1.66
N GLU A 92 4.26 -3.93 -0.54
CA GLU A 92 4.64 -4.39 0.80
C GLU A 92 4.16 -5.82 1.08
N TYR A 93 2.96 -6.19 0.61
CA TYR A 93 2.47 -7.56 0.76
C TYR A 93 3.32 -8.58 -0.01
N ILE A 94 3.76 -8.26 -1.23
CA ILE A 94 4.67 -9.10 -2.01
C ILE A 94 6.02 -9.27 -1.28
N HIS A 95 6.54 -8.23 -0.65
CA HIS A 95 7.71 -8.36 0.23
C HIS A 95 7.47 -9.33 1.38
N THR A 96 6.30 -9.30 2.01
CA THR A 96 5.96 -10.25 3.08
C THR A 96 5.91 -11.71 2.60
N LEU A 97 5.74 -11.96 1.30
CA LEU A 97 5.78 -13.29 0.68
C LEU A 97 7.20 -13.78 0.37
N GLY A 98 8.23 -13.05 0.82
CA GLY A 98 9.64 -13.42 0.70
C GLY A 98 10.34 -12.89 -0.55
N VAL A 99 9.72 -11.98 -1.32
CA VAL A 99 10.38 -11.30 -2.43
C VAL A 99 11.19 -10.13 -1.87
N LEU A 100 12.51 -10.25 -1.79
CA LEU A 100 13.35 -9.23 -1.15
C LEU A 100 13.95 -8.20 -2.14
N ASP A 101 14.06 -8.58 -3.41
CA ASP A 101 14.58 -7.69 -4.44
C ASP A 101 13.53 -6.65 -4.86
N GLU A 102 13.83 -5.37 -4.65
CA GLU A 102 12.94 -4.24 -4.96
C GLU A 102 12.50 -4.22 -6.41
N LYS A 103 13.42 -4.53 -7.33
CA LYS A 103 13.12 -4.53 -8.77
C LYS A 103 12.08 -5.59 -9.10
N THR A 104 12.28 -6.81 -8.59
CA THR A 104 11.35 -7.93 -8.73
C THR A 104 10.01 -7.61 -8.08
N CYS A 105 10.00 -7.02 -6.88
CA CYS A 105 8.78 -6.62 -6.20
C CYS A 105 7.99 -5.60 -7.03
N ARG A 106 8.66 -4.58 -7.57
CA ARG A 106 8.04 -3.58 -8.46
C ARG A 106 7.49 -4.20 -9.74
N GLU A 107 8.23 -5.13 -10.36
CA GLU A 107 7.79 -5.84 -11.56
C GLU A 107 6.54 -6.69 -11.31
N LEU A 108 6.48 -7.38 -10.18
CA LEU A 108 5.30 -8.15 -9.77
C LEU A 108 4.11 -7.24 -9.47
N THR A 109 4.31 -6.18 -8.68
CA THR A 109 3.26 -5.18 -8.39
C THR A 109 2.68 -4.60 -9.68
N TYR A 110 3.53 -4.20 -10.63
CA TYR A 110 3.11 -3.72 -11.95
C TYR A 110 2.34 -4.80 -12.73
N LYS A 111 2.88 -6.02 -12.80
CA LYS A 111 2.22 -7.13 -13.52
C LYS A 111 0.83 -7.41 -12.95
N LEU A 112 0.67 -7.39 -11.64
CA LEU A 112 -0.62 -7.58 -10.98
C LEU A 112 -1.60 -6.45 -11.36
N CYS A 113 -1.20 -5.20 -11.20
CA CYS A 113 -2.06 -4.05 -11.52
C CYS A 113 -2.47 -4.04 -13.00
N HIS A 114 -1.50 -4.27 -13.90
CA HIS A 114 -1.72 -4.30 -15.33
C HIS A 114 -2.65 -5.45 -15.77
N SER A 115 -2.50 -6.62 -15.14
CA SER A 115 -3.24 -7.82 -15.55
C SER A 115 -4.66 -7.85 -14.98
N LEU A 116 -4.85 -7.42 -13.73
CA LEU A 116 -6.10 -7.58 -12.99
C LEU A 116 -6.97 -6.33 -12.92
N LEU A 117 -6.37 -5.14 -12.75
CA LEU A 117 -7.14 -3.90 -12.60
C LEU A 117 -7.37 -3.24 -13.96
N LYS A 118 -6.34 -3.23 -14.83
CA LYS A 118 -6.35 -2.52 -16.13
C LYS A 118 -6.76 -1.04 -16.02
N ASP A 119 -6.69 -0.47 -14.82
CA ASP A 119 -6.91 0.94 -14.54
C ASP A 119 -5.66 1.74 -14.91
N GLU A 120 -5.84 2.85 -15.63
CA GLU A 120 -4.75 3.65 -16.17
C GLU A 120 -3.90 4.26 -15.04
N ILE A 121 -4.56 4.82 -14.00
CA ILE A 121 -3.89 5.51 -12.90
C ILE A 121 -3.12 4.51 -12.04
N THR A 122 -3.78 3.46 -11.56
CA THR A 122 -3.19 2.43 -10.68
C THR A 122 -2.06 1.70 -11.39
N THR A 123 -2.22 1.35 -12.67
CA THR A 123 -1.18 0.69 -13.45
C THR A 123 0.01 1.61 -13.72
N ALA A 124 -0.25 2.89 -14.04
CA ALA A 124 0.82 3.87 -14.24
C ALA A 124 1.61 4.12 -12.95
N MET A 125 0.91 4.17 -11.80
CA MET A 125 1.52 4.36 -10.49
C MET A 125 2.35 3.14 -10.07
N ALA A 126 1.86 1.91 -10.32
CA ALA A 126 2.62 0.68 -10.10
C ALA A 126 3.87 0.57 -11.00
N LYS A 127 3.79 1.10 -12.22
CA LYS A 127 4.93 1.14 -13.15
C LYS A 127 6.00 2.11 -12.69
N ASP A 128 5.58 3.30 -12.27
CA ASP A 128 6.47 4.40 -11.94
C ASP A 128 5.81 5.41 -10.98
N MET A 129 5.92 5.12 -9.68
CA MET A 129 5.44 5.99 -8.60
C MET A 129 6.09 7.38 -8.64
N SER A 130 7.30 7.51 -9.20
CA SER A 130 8.06 8.77 -9.22
C SER A 130 7.31 9.90 -9.94
N LYS A 131 6.52 9.54 -10.95
CA LYS A 131 5.68 10.48 -11.74
C LYS A 131 4.52 11.06 -10.95
N PHE A 132 4.12 10.40 -9.87
CA PHE A 132 3.01 10.82 -9.01
C PHE A 132 3.48 11.54 -7.75
N LEU A 133 4.79 11.56 -7.45
CA LEU A 133 5.33 12.20 -6.23
C LEU A 133 4.89 13.64 -6.03
N PRO A 134 4.87 14.52 -7.06
CA PRO A 134 4.40 15.90 -6.87
C PRO A 134 2.93 16.00 -6.41
N LYS A 135 2.13 14.97 -6.68
CA LYS A 135 0.72 14.86 -6.27
C LYS A 135 0.54 14.05 -4.98
N ILE A 136 1.51 13.20 -4.63
CA ILE A 136 1.45 12.33 -3.45
C ILE A 136 2.04 13.01 -2.21
N GLN A 137 2.99 13.91 -2.41
CA GLN A 137 3.70 14.57 -1.33
C GLN A 137 3.92 16.04 -1.69
N GLN A 138 3.68 16.92 -0.72
CA GLN A 138 4.11 18.31 -0.84
C GLN A 138 5.64 18.35 -0.85
N ALA A 139 6.25 19.09 -1.79
CA ALA A 139 7.71 19.29 -1.89
C ALA A 139 8.32 20.09 -0.70
N SER A 140 7.58 20.20 0.41
CA SER A 140 7.93 21.02 1.56
C SER A 140 9.07 20.40 2.34
N PHE A 141 10.24 21.03 2.20
CA PHE A 141 11.43 21.01 3.06
C PHE A 141 11.52 19.85 4.06
N GLY A 142 12.39 18.89 3.75
CA GLY A 142 12.95 17.81 4.59
C GLY A 142 12.50 17.74 6.04
N TRP A 143 11.22 17.50 6.27
CA TRP A 143 10.67 17.40 7.60
C TRP A 143 10.88 15.97 8.05
N GLN A 144 11.64 15.79 9.12
CA GLN A 144 11.84 14.52 9.79
C GLN A 144 11.12 14.58 11.14
N PRO A 145 10.38 13.54 11.53
CA PRO A 145 9.80 13.47 12.86
C PRO A 145 10.91 13.55 13.92
N SER A 146 10.60 14.12 15.10
CA SER A 146 11.44 13.97 16.29
C SER A 146 11.62 12.49 16.63
N GLN A 147 12.72 12.12 17.29
CA GLN A 147 13.09 10.71 17.49
C GLN A 147 11.93 9.86 18.04
N ASP A 148 11.72 8.72 17.38
CA ASP A 148 10.68 7.70 17.55
C ASP A 148 9.25 8.13 17.13
N PRO A 149 8.88 7.97 15.84
CA PRO A 149 7.53 8.29 15.38
C PRO A 149 6.49 7.33 15.96
N HIS A 150 5.45 7.87 16.59
CA HIS A 150 4.35 7.07 17.12
C HIS A 150 3.65 6.26 16.01
N ILE A 151 3.54 4.94 16.21
CA ILE A 151 2.90 4.02 15.28
C ILE A 151 1.44 3.79 15.71
N TYR A 152 0.50 4.11 14.82
CA TYR A 152 -0.92 3.83 14.97
C TYR A 152 -1.30 2.56 14.21
N TYR A 153 -1.69 1.51 14.92
CA TYR A 153 -2.13 0.26 14.27
C TYR A 153 -3.58 0.33 13.79
N VAL A 154 -3.80 -0.04 12.52
CA VAL A 154 -5.13 -0.17 11.92
C VAL A 154 -5.78 -1.44 12.49
N ARG A 155 -6.93 -1.26 13.14
CA ARG A 155 -7.73 -2.37 13.67
C ARG A 155 -8.30 -3.21 12.53
N ASP A 156 -8.43 -4.52 12.78
CA ASP A 156 -9.05 -5.47 11.86
C ASP A 156 -8.44 -5.48 10.45
N PHE A 157 -7.14 -5.19 10.35
CA PHE A 157 -6.46 -5.01 9.07
C PHE A 157 -6.46 -6.31 8.24
N ASP A 158 -6.07 -7.43 8.85
CA ASP A 158 -6.02 -8.75 8.21
C ASP A 158 -7.21 -9.63 8.64
N ARG A 159 -8.41 -9.05 8.67
CA ARG A 159 -9.63 -9.62 9.27
C ARG A 159 -10.05 -10.98 8.71
N SER A 160 -9.75 -11.32 7.45
CA SER A 160 -10.08 -12.67 6.95
C SER A 160 -9.13 -13.75 7.45
N SER A 161 -8.00 -13.36 8.05
CA SER A 161 -6.97 -14.27 8.54
C SER A 161 -6.95 -14.40 10.06
N VAL A 162 -7.58 -13.49 10.80
CA VAL A 162 -7.63 -13.50 12.27
C VAL A 162 -9.07 -13.46 12.77
N THR A 163 -9.41 -14.35 13.70
CA THR A 163 -10.65 -14.24 14.48
C THR A 163 -10.34 -13.31 15.65
N TYR A 164 -10.77 -12.06 15.61
CA TYR A 164 -10.73 -11.22 16.81
C TYR A 164 -11.72 -11.82 17.80
N VAL A 165 -11.21 -12.50 18.82
CA VAL A 165 -12.02 -12.86 19.98
C VAL A 165 -12.19 -11.57 20.77
N ILE A 166 -13.42 -11.04 20.75
CA ILE A 166 -13.84 -9.86 21.50
C ILE A 166 -14.14 -10.26 22.94
#